data_AF-A0A7S3U8X4-F1
#
_entry.id   AF-A0A7S3U8X4-F1
#
_cell.length_a   1.000
_cell.length_b   1.000
_cell.length_c   1.000
_cell.angle_alpha   90.00
_cell.angle_beta   90.00
_cell.angle_gamma   90.00
#
_symmetry.space_group_name_H-M   'P 1'
#
loop_
_entity.id
_entity.type
_entity.pdbx_description
1 polymer ?
#
loop_
_entity_poly.entity_id
_entity_poly.type
_entity_poly.pdbx_seq_one_letter_code
_entity_poly.pdbx_strand_id
1 'polypeptide(L)'
;DACPSLSFFPDLGAEDTAGDVDAPDKDVEKSPERDDGMSRNSTAASLTKALEEGPVYQYVGQNTDVPIVIVTSELHPWSKSGGLAIVASAYAYNFAERGHRTMAIAPMYDHYEGAFYQCSKAFELFGCMHEVHYYHHYQSYGDGKGADYVFIEHPSFKRPGGLYHDTQSNKEYEDNLFRFALFSLAAMEVPVGIELGGAPRYGGKVVFIANDWQTALVPVYMQHRHRANGNYNDARCVYIVHNLGYQGCYPLRLGIPPDQYDNFAQLGLPFCALGELMYQYPEWERTYEGDTGETLNLTKGALLCADRIITVSPGYAHEIKTPEGGFRLHHTLTEKSYFLAGILNGIDGTWNPRIDAAIAQKFDPSNMSGKAACKAALQKSLGLDLDPEACVCSFVGRLTAQKGVDLLGAIARWLMDDPKDGLNKVQLVMMGNGEPQFRDMLRWAETEWKGRVCGFYGFSPHVER
;
A
#
# COMPACT_ATOMS: atom_id res chain seq x y z
N ASP A 1 5.54 47.55 6.27
CA ASP A 1 5.40 47.78 4.83
C ASP A 1 5.20 46.47 4.10
N ALA A 2 4.14 46.44 3.29
CA ALA A 2 3.44 45.26 2.82
C ALA A 2 4.21 44.44 1.78
N CYS A 3 4.04 43.12 1.82
CA CYS A 3 4.37 42.20 0.74
C CYS A 3 3.04 41.65 0.17
N PRO A 4 2.84 41.59 -1.16
CA PRO A 4 1.52 41.54 -1.78
C PRO A 4 0.95 40.12 -1.87
N SER A 5 -0.38 40.05 -1.79
CA SER A 5 -1.23 38.89 -2.02
C SER A 5 -1.19 38.42 -3.48
N LEU A 6 -0.92 37.12 -3.69
CA LEU A 6 -1.17 36.44 -4.97
C LEU A 6 -2.43 35.58 -4.85
N SER A 7 -3.51 36.07 -5.46
CA SER A 7 -4.76 35.36 -5.72
C SER A 7 -4.61 34.52 -6.99
N PHE A 8 -4.85 33.21 -6.91
CA PHE A 8 -4.93 32.34 -8.08
C PHE A 8 -6.11 31.37 -7.96
N PHE A 9 -7.27 31.79 -8.46
CA PHE A 9 -8.30 30.94 -9.06
C PHE A 9 -9.10 31.83 -10.03
N PRO A 10 -9.28 31.47 -11.31
CA PRO A 10 -10.05 32.29 -12.23
C PRO A 10 -11.56 32.03 -12.04
N ASP A 11 -12.31 33.12 -11.83
CA ASP A 11 -13.75 33.22 -12.02
C ASP A 11 -14.09 32.97 -13.50
N LEU A 12 -14.93 31.96 -13.77
CA LEU A 12 -15.61 31.83 -15.05
C LEU A 12 -17.04 32.37 -14.91
N GLY A 13 -17.16 33.69 -15.06
CA GLY A 13 -18.42 34.38 -15.26
C GLY A 13 -18.72 34.55 -16.75
N ALA A 14 -19.93 34.19 -17.14
CA ALA A 14 -20.48 34.33 -18.48
C ALA A 14 -20.64 35.80 -18.89
N GLU A 15 -20.39 36.12 -20.16
CA GLU A 15 -21.05 37.25 -20.83
C GLU A 15 -21.13 37.03 -22.36
N ASP A 16 -22.37 37.15 -22.86
CA ASP A 16 -22.75 37.29 -24.25
C ASP A 16 -22.04 38.49 -24.90
N THR A 17 -21.48 38.32 -26.09
CA THR A 17 -21.49 39.40 -27.10
C THR A 17 -21.54 38.83 -28.52
N ALA A 18 -22.50 39.34 -29.27
CA ALA A 18 -22.72 39.12 -30.69
C ALA A 18 -21.59 39.73 -31.54
N GLY A 19 -21.27 39.07 -32.65
CA GLY A 19 -20.36 39.58 -33.68
C GLY A 19 -20.40 38.73 -34.94
N ASP A 20 -21.23 39.16 -35.89
CA ASP A 20 -21.34 38.63 -37.26
C ASP A 20 -20.00 38.66 -38.00
N VAL A 21 -19.65 37.55 -38.66
CA VAL A 21 -18.84 37.55 -39.89
C VAL A 21 -19.13 36.31 -40.76
N ASP A 22 -19.67 36.58 -41.95
CA ASP A 22 -19.95 35.67 -43.06
C ASP A 22 -18.70 34.96 -43.62
N ALA A 23 -18.83 33.66 -43.98
CA ALA A 23 -18.36 33.01 -45.22
C ALA A 23 -18.69 31.48 -45.20
N PRO A 24 -18.69 30.72 -46.32
CA PRO A 24 -19.90 30.30 -47.03
C PRO A 24 -20.19 28.78 -47.00
N ASP A 25 -21.45 28.48 -47.33
CA ASP A 25 -22.07 27.18 -47.62
C ASP A 25 -21.16 26.10 -48.23
N LYS A 26 -21.13 24.93 -47.58
CA LYS A 26 -21.03 23.62 -48.25
C LYS A 26 -21.81 22.53 -47.48
N ASP A 27 -22.87 22.09 -48.15
CA ASP A 27 -23.42 20.75 -48.23
C ASP A 27 -23.87 20.03 -46.94
N VAL A 28 -25.18 20.11 -46.74
CA VAL A 28 -26.02 19.35 -45.82
C VAL A 28 -26.17 17.91 -46.31
N GLU A 29 -25.56 16.94 -45.63
CA GLU A 29 -26.01 15.55 -45.63
C GLU A 29 -26.79 15.25 -44.34
N LYS A 30 -28.10 15.03 -44.52
CA LYS A 30 -29.06 14.65 -43.46
C LYS A 30 -28.71 13.27 -42.90
N SER A 31 -28.42 13.20 -41.60
CA SER A 31 -28.51 11.98 -40.80
C SER A 31 -29.74 12.05 -39.87
N PRO A 32 -30.47 10.94 -39.67
CA PRO A 32 -31.79 10.96 -39.05
C PRO A 32 -31.72 11.02 -37.53
N GLU A 33 -32.66 11.78 -36.96
CA GLU A 33 -32.90 11.92 -35.53
C GLU A 33 -33.58 10.67 -34.92
N ARG A 34 -33.07 10.31 -33.72
CA ARG A 34 -33.69 9.60 -32.57
C ARG A 34 -33.65 8.06 -32.53
N ASP A 35 -33.00 7.53 -31.49
CA ASP A 35 -33.71 7.02 -30.30
C ASP A 35 -32.77 6.89 -29.08
N ASP A 36 -32.52 7.99 -28.35
CA ASP A 36 -31.78 7.96 -27.08
C ASP A 36 -32.71 7.55 -25.93
N GLY A 37 -32.97 6.24 -25.88
CA GLY A 37 -33.76 5.58 -24.85
C GLY A 37 -33.00 4.46 -24.15
N MET A 38 -31.69 4.61 -23.89
CA MET A 38 -30.91 3.63 -23.13
C MET A 38 -30.52 4.15 -21.74
N SER A 39 -31.26 3.64 -20.75
CA SER A 39 -31.07 3.80 -19.32
C SER A 39 -29.60 3.64 -18.90
N ARG A 40 -29.00 4.70 -18.35
CA ARG A 40 -27.69 4.68 -17.67
C ARG A 40 -27.59 3.71 -16.48
N ASN A 41 -28.71 3.13 -16.04
CA ASN A 41 -28.72 2.08 -15.01
C ASN A 41 -28.32 0.69 -15.54
N SER A 42 -28.33 0.44 -16.85
CA SER A 42 -27.98 -0.89 -17.40
C SER A 42 -26.47 -1.10 -17.48
N THR A 43 -25.68 -0.05 -17.67
CA THR A 43 -24.22 -0.11 -17.78
C THR A 43 -23.54 -0.33 -16.43
N ALA A 44 -24.03 0.32 -15.37
CA ALA A 44 -23.55 0.08 -14.00
C ALA A 44 -23.84 -1.37 -13.56
N ALA A 45 -25.08 -1.86 -13.79
CA ALA A 45 -25.45 -3.24 -13.48
C ALA A 45 -24.68 -4.27 -14.33
N SER A 46 -24.39 -3.95 -15.59
CA SER A 46 -23.55 -4.77 -16.49
C SER A 46 -22.10 -4.86 -15.99
N LEU A 47 -21.54 -3.78 -15.46
CA LEU A 47 -20.21 -3.76 -14.85
C LEU A 47 -20.18 -4.54 -13.53
N THR A 48 -21.23 -4.42 -12.70
CA THR A 48 -21.35 -5.23 -11.47
C THR A 48 -21.42 -6.72 -11.80
N LYS A 49 -22.18 -7.09 -12.84
CA LYS A 49 -22.32 -8.48 -13.27
C LYS A 49 -21.02 -9.04 -13.85
N ALA A 50 -20.26 -8.25 -14.62
CA ALA A 50 -18.95 -8.64 -15.14
C ALA A 50 -17.89 -8.80 -14.03
N LEU A 51 -18.02 -8.06 -12.91
CA LEU A 51 -17.19 -8.23 -11.71
C LEU A 51 -17.56 -9.49 -10.91
N GLU A 52 -18.82 -9.93 -10.96
CA GLU A 52 -19.32 -11.16 -10.33
C GLU A 52 -19.01 -12.43 -11.14
N GLU A 53 -18.86 -12.33 -12.47
CA GLU A 53 -18.64 -13.46 -13.39
C GLU A 53 -17.17 -13.87 -13.57
N GLY A 54 -16.22 -13.22 -12.89
CA GLY A 54 -14.86 -13.73 -12.77
C GLY A 54 -14.86 -15.12 -12.11
N PRO A 55 -13.88 -16.00 -12.38
CA PRO A 55 -13.82 -17.29 -11.71
C PRO A 55 -13.80 -17.07 -10.19
N VAL A 56 -14.92 -17.33 -9.53
CA VAL A 56 -14.97 -17.43 -8.07
C VAL A 56 -14.14 -18.65 -7.76
N TYR A 57 -12.87 -18.44 -7.41
CA TYR A 57 -12.03 -19.47 -6.86
C TYR A 57 -12.67 -19.89 -5.54
N GLN A 58 -13.57 -20.87 -5.59
CA GLN A 58 -14.08 -21.57 -4.42
C GLN A 58 -12.91 -22.38 -3.85
N TYR A 59 -12.04 -21.70 -3.11
CA TYR A 59 -10.98 -22.34 -2.36
C TYR A 59 -11.62 -23.08 -1.19
N VAL A 60 -11.80 -24.39 -1.35
CA VAL A 60 -12.10 -25.26 -0.22
C VAL A 60 -10.79 -25.36 0.57
N GLY A 61 -10.71 -24.64 1.69
CA GLY A 61 -9.54 -24.64 2.54
C GLY A 61 -9.15 -26.05 2.94
N GLN A 62 -7.97 -26.49 2.51
CA GLN A 62 -7.36 -27.72 2.99
C GLN A 62 -6.31 -27.34 4.04
N ASN A 63 -6.39 -27.96 5.23
CA ASN A 63 -5.29 -27.86 6.18
C ASN A 63 -4.10 -28.61 5.60
N THR A 64 -3.01 -27.88 5.33
CA THR A 64 -1.75 -28.47 4.87
C THR A 64 -0.71 -28.35 5.97
N ASP A 65 0.16 -29.35 6.06
CA ASP A 65 1.29 -29.37 7.00
C ASP A 65 2.49 -28.52 6.50
N VAL A 66 2.28 -27.67 5.48
CA VAL A 66 3.35 -26.85 4.90
C VAL A 66 3.54 -25.60 5.77
N PRO A 67 4.75 -25.36 6.31
CA PRO A 67 5.02 -24.17 7.08
C PRO A 67 4.92 -22.89 6.23
N ILE A 68 4.53 -21.81 6.89
CA ILE A 68 4.31 -20.49 6.27
C ILE A 68 5.37 -19.52 6.78
N VAL A 69 6.03 -18.82 5.86
CA VAL A 69 7.10 -17.87 6.13
C VAL A 69 6.69 -16.51 5.57
N ILE A 70 6.23 -15.63 6.44
CA ILE A 70 5.86 -14.26 6.09
C ILE A 70 7.14 -13.42 6.14
N VAL A 71 7.47 -12.75 5.03
CA VAL A 71 8.61 -11.84 4.94
C VAL A 71 8.05 -10.44 4.72
N THR A 72 8.37 -9.53 5.63
CA THR A 72 7.81 -8.18 5.66
C THR A 72 8.85 -7.17 6.14
N SER A 73 8.78 -5.95 5.65
CA SER A 73 9.61 -4.85 6.12
C SER A 73 9.07 -4.16 7.38
N GLU A 74 7.87 -4.50 7.83
CA GLU A 74 7.28 -3.96 9.07
C GLU A 74 6.48 -5.02 9.79
N LEU A 75 6.49 -4.97 11.13
CA LEU A 75 5.76 -5.93 11.94
C LEU A 75 5.36 -5.32 13.28
N HIS A 76 4.05 -5.22 13.52
CA HIS A 76 3.53 -4.73 14.79
C HIS A 76 3.76 -5.77 15.91
N PRO A 77 4.18 -5.37 17.13
CA PRO A 77 4.35 -4.00 17.63
C PRO A 77 5.74 -3.38 17.41
N TRP A 78 6.68 -4.11 16.81
CA TRP A 78 8.11 -3.74 16.76
C TRP A 78 8.47 -2.63 15.77
N SER A 79 7.85 -2.63 14.59
CA SER A 79 8.09 -1.62 13.55
C SER A 79 6.81 -1.33 12.77
N LYS A 80 6.55 -0.05 12.51
CA LYS A 80 5.34 0.40 11.82
C LYS A 80 5.54 1.77 11.18
N SER A 81 5.28 1.86 9.88
CA SER A 81 5.08 3.10 9.14
C SER A 81 3.64 3.22 8.61
N GLY A 82 2.91 2.11 8.49
CA GLY A 82 1.54 2.11 7.98
C GLY A 82 0.72 0.86 8.31
N GLY A 83 -0.24 0.56 7.44
CA GLY A 83 -1.13 -0.59 7.59
C GLY A 83 -0.45 -1.96 7.39
N LEU A 84 0.67 -1.99 6.66
CA LEU A 84 1.42 -3.21 6.37
C LEU A 84 1.81 -3.98 7.65
N ALA A 85 2.33 -3.28 8.66
CA ALA A 85 2.72 -3.90 9.94
C ALA A 85 1.57 -4.62 10.65
N ILE A 86 0.37 -4.05 10.59
CA ILE A 86 -0.84 -4.62 11.20
C ILE A 86 -1.30 -5.83 10.40
N VAL A 87 -1.28 -5.73 9.07
CA VAL A 87 -1.68 -6.81 8.17
C VAL A 87 -0.73 -8.01 8.30
N ALA A 88 0.58 -7.79 8.28
CA ALA A 88 1.57 -8.86 8.41
C ALA A 88 1.53 -9.57 9.78
N SER A 89 1.31 -8.82 10.88
CA SER A 89 1.13 -9.42 12.21
C SER A 89 -0.19 -10.22 12.31
N ALA A 90 -1.26 -9.72 11.69
CA ALA A 90 -2.52 -10.46 11.59
C ALA A 90 -2.36 -11.75 10.78
N TYR A 91 -1.57 -11.77 9.70
CA TYR A 91 -1.27 -13.00 8.97
C TYR A 91 -0.58 -14.03 9.87
N ALA A 92 0.47 -13.60 10.57
CA ALA A 92 1.24 -14.48 11.45
C ALA A 92 0.35 -15.11 12.54
N TYR A 93 -0.52 -14.30 13.15
CA TYR A 93 -1.50 -14.78 14.12
C TYR A 93 -2.52 -15.75 13.51
N ASN A 94 -3.21 -15.37 12.43
CA ASN A 94 -4.31 -16.16 11.89
C ASN A 94 -3.86 -17.50 11.29
N PHE A 95 -2.67 -17.57 10.67
CA PHE A 95 -2.15 -18.85 10.20
C PHE A 95 -1.76 -19.78 11.37
N ALA A 96 -1.11 -19.25 12.40
CA ALA A 96 -0.78 -20.00 13.60
C ALA A 96 -2.03 -20.46 14.37
N GLU A 97 -3.04 -19.61 14.49
CA GLU A 97 -4.31 -19.91 15.14
C GLU A 97 -5.04 -21.06 14.43
N ARG A 98 -4.92 -21.13 13.11
CA ARG A 98 -5.47 -22.22 12.29
C ARG A 98 -4.61 -23.49 12.28
N GLY A 99 -3.51 -23.52 13.03
CA GLY A 99 -2.66 -24.69 13.24
C GLY A 99 -1.49 -24.82 12.28
N HIS A 100 -1.23 -23.83 11.41
CA HIS A 100 -0.03 -23.84 10.59
C HIS A 100 1.19 -23.51 11.42
N ARG A 101 2.32 -24.16 11.13
CA ARG A 101 3.61 -23.72 11.63
C ARG A 101 3.98 -22.41 10.91
N THR A 102 4.05 -21.31 11.66
CA THR A 102 4.14 -19.96 11.06
C THR A 102 5.30 -19.17 11.63
N MET A 103 6.05 -18.56 10.71
CA MET A 103 7.12 -17.63 11.01
C MET A 103 6.88 -16.29 10.32
N ALA A 104 7.17 -15.19 11.00
CA ALA A 104 7.28 -13.87 10.42
C ALA A 104 8.71 -13.34 10.57
N ILE A 105 9.29 -12.88 9.46
CA ILE A 105 10.65 -12.37 9.37
C ILE A 105 10.59 -10.88 9.03
N ALA A 106 11.28 -10.05 9.81
CA ALA A 106 11.36 -8.60 9.61
C ALA A 106 12.75 -8.04 9.92
N PRO A 107 13.14 -6.87 9.41
CA PRO A 107 14.37 -6.21 9.83
C PRO A 107 14.27 -5.75 11.29
N MET A 108 15.41 -5.74 11.98
CA MET A 108 15.55 -5.23 13.34
C MET A 108 15.99 -3.76 13.30
N TYR A 109 15.02 -2.85 13.29
CA TYR A 109 15.28 -1.41 13.20
C TYR A 109 15.74 -0.78 14.53
N ASP A 110 15.40 -1.42 15.65
CA ASP A 110 15.78 -0.99 16.99
C ASP A 110 15.91 -2.23 17.90
N HIS A 111 16.22 -2.03 19.18
CA HIS A 111 16.12 -3.08 20.18
C HIS A 111 14.67 -3.49 20.40
N TYR A 112 14.37 -4.77 20.20
CA TYR A 112 13.04 -5.35 20.36
C TYR A 112 12.99 -6.18 21.64
N GLU A 113 12.17 -5.74 22.59
CA GLU A 113 11.97 -6.43 23.86
C GLU A 113 11.44 -7.85 23.62
N GLY A 114 12.01 -8.82 24.34
CA GLY A 114 11.65 -10.23 24.23
C GLY A 114 12.26 -10.96 23.02
N ALA A 115 13.03 -10.29 22.16
CA ALA A 115 13.79 -10.94 21.08
C ALA A 115 15.20 -11.32 21.55
N PHE A 116 15.56 -12.59 21.41
CA PHE A 116 16.84 -13.15 21.87
C PHE A 116 17.77 -13.47 20.70
N TYR A 117 19.05 -13.15 20.84
CA TYR A 117 20.06 -13.50 19.84
C TYR A 117 20.12 -15.02 19.62
N GLN A 118 20.13 -15.46 18.37
CA GLN A 118 20.27 -16.87 17.98
C GLN A 118 21.65 -17.16 17.38
N CYS A 119 22.03 -16.44 16.33
CA CYS A 119 23.28 -16.65 15.62
C CYS A 119 23.64 -15.47 14.71
N SER A 120 24.83 -15.50 14.12
CA SER A 120 25.21 -14.65 12.99
C SER A 120 25.50 -15.47 11.73
N LYS A 121 25.30 -14.86 10.56
CA LYS A 121 25.73 -15.40 9.26
C LYS A 121 26.27 -14.27 8.39
N ALA A 122 27.21 -14.63 7.51
CA ALA A 122 27.82 -13.67 6.60
C ALA A 122 27.31 -13.87 5.16
N PHE A 123 27.00 -12.77 4.48
CA PHE A 123 26.51 -12.76 3.10
C PHE A 123 27.41 -11.89 2.23
N GLU A 124 27.81 -12.41 1.06
CA GLU A 124 28.48 -11.60 0.05
C GLU A 124 27.44 -10.82 -0.76
N LEU A 125 27.49 -9.50 -0.68
CA LEU A 125 26.56 -8.61 -1.34
C LEU A 125 27.23 -7.24 -1.55
N PHE A 126 26.95 -6.57 -2.68
CA PHE A 126 27.58 -5.28 -3.01
C PHE A 126 29.13 -5.33 -2.96
N GLY A 127 29.71 -6.47 -3.37
CA GLY A 127 31.17 -6.66 -3.47
C GLY A 127 31.91 -6.88 -2.15
N CYS A 128 31.20 -7.03 -1.02
CA CYS A 128 31.83 -7.33 0.26
C CYS A 128 30.98 -8.27 1.14
N MET A 129 31.60 -8.80 2.19
CA MET A 129 30.94 -9.66 3.17
C MET A 129 30.26 -8.83 4.25
N HIS A 130 28.98 -9.12 4.50
CA HIS A 130 28.18 -8.47 5.55
C HIS A 130 27.78 -9.49 6.60
N GLU A 131 28.17 -9.24 7.85
CA GLU A 131 27.71 -10.05 8.98
C GLU A 131 26.32 -9.59 9.43
N VAL A 132 25.39 -10.53 9.47
CA VAL A 132 23.98 -10.33 9.83
C VAL A 132 23.68 -11.14 11.08
N HIS A 133 23.01 -10.53 12.05
CA HIS A 133 22.61 -11.18 13.29
C HIS A 133 21.12 -11.51 13.27
N TYR A 134 20.77 -12.68 13.80
CA TYR A 134 19.40 -13.16 13.87
C TYR A 134 18.93 -13.15 15.32
N TYR A 135 17.79 -12.53 15.55
CA TYR A 135 17.10 -12.53 16.84
C TYR A 135 15.76 -13.25 16.70
N HIS A 136 15.34 -13.96 17.74
CA HIS A 136 14.11 -14.75 17.74
C HIS A 136 13.26 -14.43 18.95
N HIS A 137 11.97 -14.28 18.71
CA HIS A 137 10.93 -14.19 19.72
C HIS A 137 9.85 -15.23 19.38
N TYR A 138 9.43 -16.02 20.36
CA TYR A 138 8.31 -16.94 20.20
C TYR A 138 7.10 -16.43 20.98
N GLN A 139 5.97 -16.26 20.29
CA GLN A 139 4.71 -15.88 20.90
C GLN A 139 3.78 -17.09 20.93
N SER A 140 3.42 -17.56 22.13
CA SER A 140 2.39 -18.58 22.28
C SER A 140 0.99 -17.96 22.22
N TYR A 141 0.06 -18.67 21.59
CA TYR A 141 -1.36 -18.34 21.54
C TYR A 141 -2.23 -19.36 22.32
N GLY A 142 -1.60 -20.26 23.09
CA GLY A 142 -2.28 -21.36 23.78
C GLY A 142 -2.50 -22.59 22.89
N ASP A 143 -2.91 -23.71 23.50
CA ASP A 143 -3.24 -24.97 22.82
C ASP A 143 -2.15 -25.52 21.87
N GLY A 144 -0.87 -25.27 22.20
CA GLY A 144 0.26 -25.65 21.36
C GLY A 144 0.42 -24.80 20.08
N LYS A 145 -0.39 -23.75 19.92
CA LYS A 145 -0.32 -22.79 18.83
C LYS A 145 0.60 -21.62 19.20
N GLY A 146 1.23 -21.05 18.19
CA GLY A 146 2.12 -19.89 18.33
C GLY A 146 2.81 -19.56 17.03
N ALA A 147 3.49 -18.42 17.00
CA ALA A 147 4.26 -17.97 15.84
C ALA A 147 5.70 -17.66 16.24
N ASP A 148 6.62 -17.99 15.33
CA ASP A 148 8.02 -17.59 15.39
C ASP A 148 8.19 -16.20 14.78
N TYR A 149 8.83 -15.30 15.51
CA TYR A 149 9.19 -13.97 15.04
C TYR A 149 10.70 -13.88 14.94
N VAL A 150 11.22 -13.63 13.74
CA VAL A 150 12.66 -13.55 13.48
C VAL A 150 13.02 -12.16 13.00
N PHE A 151 13.98 -11.55 13.66
CA PHE A 151 14.46 -10.22 13.34
C PHE A 151 15.89 -10.25 12.83
N ILE A 152 16.09 -9.58 11.69
CA ILE A 152 17.37 -9.53 10.99
C ILE A 152 18.03 -8.20 11.32
N GLU A 153 19.12 -8.27 12.08
CA GLU A 153 19.88 -7.12 12.52
C GLU A 153 21.14 -6.94 11.69
N HIS A 154 21.33 -5.70 11.23
CA HIS A 154 22.50 -5.24 10.51
C HIS A 154 22.60 -3.72 10.74
N PRO A 155 23.81 -3.13 10.79
CA PRO A 155 24.00 -1.69 11.01
C PRO A 155 23.19 -0.80 10.07
N SER A 156 22.91 -1.25 8.83
CA SER A 156 22.12 -0.49 7.87
C SER A 156 20.64 -0.34 8.24
N PHE A 157 20.07 -1.16 9.15
CA PHE A 157 18.68 -0.98 9.58
C PHE A 157 18.51 -0.01 10.75
N LYS A 158 19.52 0.10 11.62
CA LYS A 158 19.48 0.95 12.82
C LYS A 158 19.89 2.38 12.48
N ARG A 159 18.91 3.26 12.29
CA ARG A 159 19.16 4.68 12.01
C ARG A 159 18.05 5.58 12.54
N PRO A 160 18.35 6.85 12.87
CA PRO A 160 17.31 7.82 13.16
C PRO A 160 16.47 8.13 11.91
N GLY A 161 15.19 8.47 12.12
CA GLY A 161 14.26 8.81 11.05
C GLY A 161 13.22 7.72 10.78
N GLY A 162 12.80 7.60 9.52
CA GLY A 162 11.79 6.63 9.09
C GLY A 162 12.40 5.28 8.74
N LEU A 163 11.55 4.30 8.39
CA LEU A 163 12.03 2.98 7.98
C LEU A 163 12.67 3.00 6.58
N TYR A 164 12.12 3.81 5.67
CA TYR A 164 12.49 3.86 4.23
C TYR A 164 13.00 5.21 3.76
N HIS A 165 12.63 6.29 4.45
CA HIS A 165 12.98 7.65 4.10
C HIS A 165 13.40 8.43 5.34
N ASP A 166 14.22 9.45 5.12
CA ASP A 166 14.56 10.43 6.12
C ASP A 166 13.33 11.32 6.39
N THR A 167 12.90 11.40 7.65
CA THR A 167 11.67 12.12 8.03
C THR A 167 11.79 13.64 7.95
N GLN A 168 13.01 14.19 7.86
CA GLN A 168 13.23 15.64 7.77
C GLN A 168 13.18 16.10 6.32
N SER A 169 13.89 15.38 5.45
CA SER A 169 13.98 15.68 4.01
C SER A 169 12.87 15.01 3.19
N ASN A 170 12.17 14.03 3.75
CA ASN A 170 11.21 13.16 3.08
C ASN A 170 11.80 12.44 1.85
N LYS A 171 13.13 12.27 1.82
CA LYS A 171 13.85 11.57 0.75
C LYS A 171 14.10 10.12 1.13
N GLU A 172 13.96 9.25 0.15
CA GLU A 172 14.32 7.85 0.29
C GLU A 172 15.81 7.69 0.67
N TYR A 173 16.12 6.71 1.52
CA TYR A 173 17.52 6.38 1.80
C TYR A 173 18.18 5.74 0.58
N GLU A 174 19.35 6.24 0.20
CA GLU A 174 20.09 5.80 -0.99
C GLU A 174 20.49 4.32 -0.93
N ASP A 175 20.66 3.77 0.28
CA ASP A 175 21.06 2.38 0.49
C ASP A 175 19.86 1.41 0.60
N ASN A 176 18.64 1.83 0.27
CA ASN A 176 17.46 0.96 0.34
C ASN A 176 17.59 -0.30 -0.54
N LEU A 177 18.14 -0.19 -1.75
CA LEU A 177 18.38 -1.35 -2.60
C LEU A 177 19.25 -2.39 -1.87
N PHE A 178 20.36 -1.94 -1.29
CA PHE A 178 21.26 -2.78 -0.51
C PHE A 178 20.55 -3.41 0.70
N ARG A 179 19.88 -2.58 1.52
CA ARG A 179 19.19 -3.01 2.73
C ARG A 179 18.19 -4.13 2.45
N PHE A 180 17.34 -3.94 1.45
CA PHE A 180 16.26 -4.88 1.16
C PHE A 180 16.71 -6.08 0.32
N ALA A 181 17.82 -5.97 -0.43
CA ALA A 181 18.51 -7.11 -1.01
C ALA A 181 19.14 -8.00 0.07
N LEU A 182 19.88 -7.41 1.02
CA LEU A 182 20.47 -8.12 2.16
C LEU A 182 19.39 -8.79 3.01
N PHE A 183 18.31 -8.06 3.31
CA PHE A 183 17.18 -8.59 4.05
C PHE A 183 16.55 -9.80 3.34
N SER A 184 16.29 -9.70 2.03
CA SER A 184 15.68 -10.78 1.27
C SER A 184 16.56 -12.04 1.27
N LEU A 185 17.88 -11.91 1.10
CA LEU A 185 18.83 -13.02 1.20
C LEU A 185 18.86 -13.64 2.60
N ALA A 186 18.99 -12.80 3.63
CA ALA A 186 19.06 -13.25 5.01
C ALA A 186 17.75 -13.93 5.46
N ALA A 187 16.59 -13.41 5.04
CA ALA A 187 15.30 -14.01 5.34
C ALA A 187 15.15 -15.41 4.73
N MET A 188 15.66 -15.61 3.52
CA MET A 188 15.67 -16.93 2.87
C MET A 188 16.62 -17.93 3.52
N GLU A 189 17.56 -17.51 4.37
CA GLU A 189 18.46 -18.42 5.08
C GLU A 189 17.82 -19.02 6.33
N VAL A 190 16.82 -18.34 6.91
CA VAL A 190 16.21 -18.75 8.19
C VAL A 190 15.56 -20.14 8.11
N PRO A 191 14.69 -20.46 7.13
CA PRO A 191 13.95 -21.73 7.17
C PRO A 191 14.82 -22.98 7.10
N VAL A 192 15.90 -22.94 6.32
CA VAL A 192 16.80 -24.09 6.07
C VAL A 192 18.04 -24.08 6.96
N GLY A 193 18.46 -22.91 7.41
CA GLY A 193 19.79 -22.70 7.97
C GLY A 193 19.82 -22.39 9.46
N ILE A 194 18.68 -22.11 10.10
CA ILE A 194 18.64 -21.66 11.50
C ILE A 194 17.65 -22.52 12.29
N GLU A 195 18.08 -22.97 13.46
CA GLU A 195 17.24 -23.66 14.44
C GLU A 195 16.68 -22.62 15.42
N LEU A 196 15.35 -22.56 15.54
CA LEU A 196 14.64 -21.59 16.37
C LEU A 196 14.13 -22.29 17.62
N GLY A 197 14.53 -21.81 18.80
CA GLY A 197 14.00 -22.27 20.09
C GLY A 197 14.14 -23.78 20.37
N GLY A 198 15.11 -24.46 19.75
CA GLY A 198 15.30 -25.91 19.89
C GLY A 198 14.31 -26.78 19.09
N ALA A 199 13.44 -26.17 18.28
CA ALA A 199 12.57 -26.91 17.37
C ALA A 199 13.30 -27.29 16.07
N PRO A 200 12.87 -28.36 15.36
CA PRO A 200 13.41 -28.71 14.05
C PRO A 200 13.30 -27.53 13.09
N ARG A 201 14.22 -27.39 12.14
CA ARG A 201 14.16 -26.32 11.12
C ARG A 201 12.85 -26.36 10.33
N TYR A 202 12.45 -25.23 9.76
CA TYR A 202 11.28 -25.16 8.89
C TYR A 202 11.48 -25.98 7.60
N GLY A 203 12.73 -26.09 7.14
CA GLY A 203 13.13 -26.88 5.99
C GLY A 203 12.91 -26.17 4.65
N GLY A 204 13.10 -26.93 3.57
CA GLY A 204 13.02 -26.42 2.19
C GLY A 204 11.63 -26.48 1.55
N LYS A 205 10.64 -27.10 2.21
CA LYS A 205 9.26 -27.19 1.75
C LYS A 205 8.39 -26.24 2.56
N VAL A 206 8.34 -24.98 2.14
CA VAL A 206 7.62 -23.89 2.81
C VAL A 206 6.89 -23.02 1.81
N VAL A 207 5.89 -22.27 2.26
CA VAL A 207 5.30 -21.19 1.48
C VAL A 207 5.83 -19.86 2.01
N PHE A 208 6.54 -19.13 1.16
CA PHE A 208 6.91 -17.74 1.43
C PHE A 208 5.76 -16.81 1.07
N ILE A 209 5.50 -15.82 1.92
CA ILE A 209 4.60 -14.71 1.66
C ILE A 209 5.46 -13.44 1.70
N ALA A 210 5.83 -12.94 0.53
CA ALA A 210 6.63 -11.72 0.37
C ALA A 210 5.69 -10.52 0.20
N ASN A 211 5.84 -9.50 1.04
CA ASN A 211 5.01 -8.30 1.06
C ASN A 211 5.74 -7.09 0.49
N ASP A 212 5.18 -6.49 -0.57
CA ASP A 212 5.63 -5.27 -1.25
C ASP A 212 7.09 -5.28 -1.75
N TRP A 213 7.54 -4.15 -2.31
CA TRP A 213 8.84 -4.04 -3.00
C TRP A 213 10.04 -4.36 -2.10
N GLN A 214 9.92 -4.13 -0.79
CA GLN A 214 10.97 -4.39 0.20
C GLN A 214 11.35 -5.87 0.30
N THR A 215 10.46 -6.77 -0.15
CA THR A 215 10.68 -8.22 -0.14
C THR A 215 10.53 -8.83 -1.52
N ALA A 216 10.43 -7.99 -2.55
CA ALA A 216 10.27 -8.41 -3.94
C ALA A 216 11.44 -9.25 -4.47
N LEU A 217 12.62 -9.14 -3.85
CA LEU A 217 13.76 -9.98 -4.21
C LEU A 217 13.67 -11.42 -3.65
N VAL A 218 12.76 -11.73 -2.73
CA VAL A 218 12.55 -13.11 -2.23
C VAL A 218 12.19 -14.09 -3.36
N PRO A 219 11.14 -13.88 -4.18
CA PRO A 219 10.86 -14.77 -5.30
C PRO A 219 11.99 -14.78 -6.36
N VAL A 220 12.69 -13.67 -6.56
CA VAL A 220 13.81 -13.58 -7.52
C VAL A 220 15.01 -14.41 -7.07
N TYR A 221 15.44 -14.27 -5.80
CA TYR A 221 16.49 -15.09 -5.22
C TYR A 221 16.08 -16.56 -5.14
N MET A 222 14.82 -16.85 -4.82
CA MET A 222 14.31 -18.23 -4.85
C MET A 222 14.53 -18.86 -6.22
N GLN A 223 14.13 -18.18 -7.29
CA GLN A 223 14.23 -18.68 -8.64
C GLN A 223 15.68 -18.77 -9.15
N HIS A 224 16.44 -17.70 -9.02
CA HIS A 224 17.73 -17.56 -9.71
C HIS A 224 18.95 -17.94 -8.85
N ARG A 225 18.80 -18.05 -7.52
CA ARG A 225 19.91 -18.38 -6.61
C ARG A 225 19.67 -19.70 -5.89
N HIS A 226 18.52 -19.88 -5.23
CA HIS A 226 18.31 -21.06 -4.40
C HIS A 226 17.93 -22.31 -5.20
N ARG A 227 16.94 -22.22 -6.09
CA ARG A 227 16.53 -23.36 -6.95
C ARG A 227 17.65 -23.80 -7.89
N ALA A 228 18.41 -22.84 -8.43
CA ALA A 228 19.60 -23.12 -9.24
C ALA A 228 20.67 -23.94 -8.50
N ASN A 229 20.72 -23.83 -7.16
CA ASN A 229 21.64 -24.56 -6.29
C ASN A 229 20.98 -25.76 -5.57
N GLY A 230 19.79 -26.21 -6.01
CA GLY A 230 19.11 -27.38 -5.47
C GLY A 230 18.33 -27.15 -4.16
N ASN A 231 18.21 -25.90 -3.69
CA ASN A 231 17.44 -25.53 -2.50
C ASN A 231 16.06 -24.99 -2.89
N TYR A 232 15.07 -25.11 -2.00
CA TYR A 232 13.71 -24.54 -2.20
C TYR A 232 12.97 -25.00 -3.48
N ASN A 233 13.30 -26.19 -4.02
CA ASN A 233 12.60 -26.77 -5.18
C ASN A 233 11.10 -27.01 -4.91
N ASP A 234 10.77 -27.42 -3.67
CA ASP A 234 9.40 -27.65 -3.22
C ASP A 234 8.75 -26.43 -2.57
N ALA A 235 9.51 -25.35 -2.35
CA ALA A 235 8.95 -24.12 -1.81
C ALA A 235 8.17 -23.35 -2.88
N ARG A 236 7.17 -22.60 -2.43
CA ARG A 236 6.41 -21.68 -3.28
C ARG A 236 6.45 -20.27 -2.69
N CYS A 237 6.33 -19.27 -3.54
CA CYS A 237 6.29 -17.87 -3.14
C CYS A 237 4.99 -17.21 -3.60
N VAL A 238 4.26 -16.67 -2.63
CA VAL A 238 3.13 -15.76 -2.84
C VAL A 238 3.66 -14.34 -2.66
N TYR A 239 3.51 -13.51 -3.68
CA TYR A 239 3.87 -12.10 -3.61
C TYR A 239 2.62 -11.24 -3.40
N ILE A 240 2.61 -10.43 -2.35
CA ILE A 240 1.50 -9.56 -1.99
C ILE A 240 1.86 -8.11 -2.30
N VAL A 241 1.02 -7.48 -3.13
CA VAL A 241 1.10 -6.05 -3.45
C VAL A 241 0.03 -5.31 -2.67
N HIS A 242 0.42 -4.48 -1.70
CA HIS A 242 -0.50 -3.62 -0.95
C HIS A 242 -0.63 -2.25 -1.60
N ASN A 243 0.41 -1.78 -2.30
CA ASN A 243 0.39 -0.52 -3.01
C ASN A 243 1.37 -0.53 -4.19
N LEU A 244 0.84 -0.63 -5.40
CA LEU A 244 1.64 -0.66 -6.63
C LEU A 244 2.32 0.67 -6.97
N GLY A 245 1.99 1.76 -6.26
CA GLY A 245 2.69 3.04 -6.39
C GLY A 245 4.13 3.01 -5.86
N TYR A 246 4.50 2.05 -5.02
CA TYR A 246 5.86 1.88 -4.50
C TYR A 246 6.48 0.59 -5.05
N GLN A 247 7.39 0.72 -6.02
CA GLN A 247 7.87 -0.44 -6.80
C GLN A 247 9.31 -0.86 -6.52
N GLY A 248 10.08 -0.04 -5.82
CA GLY A 248 11.53 -0.21 -5.69
C GLY A 248 12.20 -0.06 -7.06
N CYS A 249 12.09 1.14 -7.65
CA CYS A 249 12.72 1.46 -8.92
C CYS A 249 14.09 2.10 -8.67
N TYR A 250 15.15 1.51 -9.21
CA TYR A 250 16.53 1.98 -9.03
C TYR A 250 17.22 2.20 -10.38
N PRO A 251 18.13 3.17 -10.50
CA PRO A 251 18.85 3.41 -11.76
C PRO A 251 19.56 2.13 -12.23
N LEU A 252 19.42 1.80 -13.51
CA LEU A 252 20.20 0.76 -14.16
C LEU A 252 21.09 1.43 -15.20
N ARG A 253 22.41 1.24 -15.12
CA ARG A 253 23.34 1.71 -16.15
C ARG A 253 23.94 0.51 -16.86
N LEU A 254 23.39 0.16 -18.03
CA LEU A 254 23.98 -0.85 -18.91
C LEU A 254 25.04 -0.20 -19.80
N GLY A 255 26.23 -0.81 -19.91
CA GLY A 255 27.29 -0.37 -20.84
C GLY A 255 28.50 0.35 -20.24
N ILE A 256 28.62 0.43 -18.91
CA ILE A 256 29.85 0.82 -18.20
C ILE A 256 30.57 -0.48 -17.76
N PRO A 257 31.91 -0.58 -17.69
CA PRO A 257 32.59 -1.83 -17.30
C PRO A 257 32.10 -2.48 -15.98
N PRO A 258 32.32 -3.81 -15.79
CA PRO A 258 31.90 -4.63 -14.63
C PRO A 258 32.01 -4.00 -13.25
N ASP A 259 33.04 -3.18 -13.04
CA ASP A 259 33.35 -2.44 -11.82
C ASP A 259 32.46 -1.21 -11.58
N GLN A 260 31.58 -0.88 -12.52
CA GLN A 260 30.69 0.30 -12.52
C GLN A 260 29.26 -0.01 -12.99
N TYR A 261 28.90 -1.30 -13.22
CA TYR A 261 27.49 -1.72 -13.29
C TYR A 261 26.90 -1.71 -11.89
N ASP A 262 26.58 -0.53 -11.39
CA ASP A 262 26.44 -0.31 -9.95
C ASP A 262 25.34 -1.23 -9.36
N ASN A 263 24.08 -1.01 -9.71
CA ASN A 263 23.01 -1.59 -8.90
C ASN A 263 22.71 -3.09 -9.15
N PHE A 264 22.76 -3.60 -10.39
CA PHE A 264 22.39 -5.02 -10.64
C PHE A 264 23.51 -5.99 -10.24
N ALA A 265 24.76 -5.72 -10.63
CA ALA A 265 25.88 -6.61 -10.33
C ALA A 265 26.07 -6.76 -8.82
N GLN A 266 25.75 -5.71 -8.07
CA GLN A 266 25.77 -5.68 -6.61
C GLN A 266 24.74 -6.61 -5.95
N LEU A 267 23.67 -7.04 -6.65
CA LEU A 267 22.65 -7.94 -6.09
C LEU A 267 23.10 -9.40 -5.95
N GLY A 268 24.26 -9.79 -6.47
CA GLY A 268 24.74 -11.18 -6.39
C GLY A 268 23.82 -12.19 -7.12
N LEU A 269 23.14 -11.73 -8.18
CA LEU A 269 22.26 -12.51 -9.05
C LEU A 269 22.98 -12.88 -10.36
N PRO A 270 22.67 -14.05 -10.97
CA PRO A 270 23.17 -14.37 -12.30
C PRO A 270 22.58 -13.42 -13.35
N PHE A 271 23.32 -13.15 -14.42
CA PHE A 271 22.92 -12.20 -15.48
C PHE A 271 21.54 -12.50 -16.10
N CYS A 272 21.13 -13.78 -16.15
CA CYS A 272 19.81 -14.14 -16.66
C CYS A 272 18.63 -13.58 -15.84
N ALA A 273 18.84 -13.22 -14.56
CA ALA A 273 17.82 -12.57 -13.73
C ALA A 273 17.53 -11.12 -14.15
N LEU A 274 18.41 -10.50 -14.95
CA LEU A 274 18.26 -9.11 -15.38
C LEU A 274 16.98 -8.91 -16.21
N GLY A 275 16.58 -9.88 -17.04
CA GLY A 275 15.37 -9.77 -17.88
C GLY A 275 14.10 -9.54 -17.05
N GLU A 276 14.06 -10.10 -15.85
CA GLU A 276 12.89 -10.01 -14.98
C GLU A 276 12.85 -8.68 -14.21
N LEU A 277 14.02 -8.17 -13.82
CA LEU A 277 14.15 -6.93 -13.04
C LEU A 277 14.21 -5.68 -13.93
N MET A 278 14.72 -5.77 -15.15
CA MET A 278 14.90 -4.60 -16.02
C MET A 278 13.55 -4.08 -16.50
N TYR A 279 13.33 -2.78 -16.37
CA TYR A 279 12.22 -2.07 -16.98
C TYR A 279 12.78 -0.91 -17.80
N GLN A 280 12.13 -0.61 -18.93
CA GLN A 280 12.49 0.52 -19.77
C GLN A 280 11.32 1.50 -19.87
N TYR A 281 11.53 2.72 -19.39
CA TYR A 281 10.60 3.82 -19.55
C TYR A 281 10.47 4.22 -21.03
N PRO A 282 9.26 4.59 -21.46
CA PRO A 282 9.05 5.05 -22.83
C PRO A 282 9.77 6.39 -23.06
N GLU A 283 10.07 6.67 -24.33
CA GLU A 283 10.94 7.80 -24.70
C GLU A 283 10.43 9.17 -24.22
N TRP A 284 9.11 9.37 -24.21
CA TRP A 284 8.46 10.63 -23.83
C TRP A 284 8.57 10.97 -22.33
N GLU A 285 9.11 10.07 -21.51
CA GLU A 285 9.34 10.31 -20.08
C GLU A 285 10.80 10.42 -19.68
N ARG A 286 11.70 10.29 -20.65
CA ARG A 286 13.11 10.48 -20.43
C ARG A 286 13.36 11.93 -20.05
N THR A 287 14.16 12.13 -19.02
CA THR A 287 14.26 13.43 -18.33
C THR A 287 15.45 14.28 -18.78
N TYR A 288 16.40 13.68 -19.49
CA TYR A 288 17.60 14.37 -19.99
C TYR A 288 18.19 13.68 -21.23
N GLU A 289 19.07 14.40 -21.94
CA GLU A 289 19.77 13.89 -23.12
C GLU A 289 20.70 12.71 -22.73
N GLY A 290 20.47 11.54 -23.35
CA GLY A 290 21.21 10.31 -23.03
C GLY A 290 20.57 9.43 -21.95
N ASP A 291 19.40 9.80 -21.43
CA ASP A 291 18.58 8.93 -20.58
C ASP A 291 18.06 7.74 -21.42
N THR A 292 18.50 6.51 -21.12
CA THR A 292 18.04 5.30 -21.82
C THR A 292 16.64 4.87 -21.38
N GLY A 293 16.13 5.44 -20.28
CA GLY A 293 14.92 5.02 -19.58
C GLY A 293 15.09 3.69 -18.83
N GLU A 294 16.31 3.14 -18.72
CA GLU A 294 16.53 1.83 -18.11
C GLU A 294 16.56 1.92 -16.58
N THR A 295 15.82 1.05 -15.92
CA THR A 295 15.75 0.96 -14.47
C THR A 295 15.66 -0.49 -14.02
N LEU A 296 16.13 -0.77 -12.81
CA LEU A 296 15.73 -1.96 -12.07
C LEU A 296 14.38 -1.71 -11.42
N ASN A 297 13.45 -2.63 -11.58
CA ASN A 297 12.15 -2.61 -10.94
C ASN A 297 11.97 -3.91 -10.15
N LEU A 298 12.14 -3.82 -8.83
CA LEU A 298 12.10 -5.00 -7.96
C LEU A 298 10.72 -5.67 -8.00
N THR A 299 9.65 -4.86 -7.98
CA THR A 299 8.26 -5.35 -8.04
C THR A 299 7.99 -6.10 -9.34
N LYS A 300 8.46 -5.60 -10.49
CA LYS A 300 8.37 -6.33 -11.77
C LYS A 300 9.01 -7.72 -11.65
N GLY A 301 10.23 -7.80 -11.10
CA GLY A 301 10.92 -9.07 -10.87
C GLY A 301 10.09 -10.02 -10.00
N ALA A 302 9.49 -9.52 -8.92
CA ALA A 302 8.63 -10.33 -8.06
C ALA A 302 7.38 -10.84 -8.79
N LEU A 303 6.69 -9.99 -9.56
CA LEU A 303 5.52 -10.38 -10.34
C LEU A 303 5.84 -11.47 -11.38
N LEU A 304 7.05 -11.44 -11.94
CA LEU A 304 7.49 -12.42 -12.93
C LEU A 304 7.91 -13.75 -12.30
N CYS A 305 8.56 -13.72 -11.13
CA CYS A 305 9.12 -14.90 -10.47
C CYS A 305 8.20 -15.57 -9.42
N ALA A 306 7.19 -14.87 -8.88
CA ALA A 306 6.30 -15.44 -7.87
C ALA A 306 5.35 -16.49 -8.46
N ASP A 307 4.99 -17.49 -7.64
CA ASP A 307 4.06 -18.55 -8.03
C ASP A 307 2.59 -18.08 -8.00
N ARG A 308 2.28 -17.11 -7.12
CA ARG A 308 0.98 -16.43 -7.02
C ARG A 308 1.18 -14.96 -6.68
N ILE A 309 0.27 -14.12 -7.14
CA ILE A 309 0.22 -12.70 -6.84
C ILE A 309 -1.09 -12.42 -6.10
N ILE A 310 -1.03 -11.76 -4.96
CA ILE A 310 -2.20 -11.34 -4.19
C ILE A 310 -2.19 -9.83 -4.05
N THR A 311 -3.36 -9.22 -4.09
CA THR A 311 -3.53 -7.81 -3.74
C THR A 311 -4.76 -7.61 -2.86
N VAL A 312 -4.93 -6.40 -2.34
CA VAL A 312 -5.76 -6.09 -1.15
C VAL A 312 -7.26 -6.10 -1.38
N SER A 313 -7.74 -6.24 -2.62
CA SER A 313 -9.16 -6.45 -2.92
C SER A 313 -9.37 -6.93 -4.37
N PRO A 314 -10.50 -7.59 -4.68
CA PRO A 314 -10.87 -7.92 -6.06
C PRO A 314 -10.97 -6.69 -6.98
N GLY A 315 -11.51 -5.57 -6.46
CA GLY A 315 -11.57 -4.30 -7.20
C GLY A 315 -10.18 -3.77 -7.53
N TYR A 316 -9.28 -3.74 -6.54
CA TYR A 316 -7.91 -3.28 -6.76
C TYR A 316 -7.14 -4.20 -7.71
N ALA A 317 -7.39 -5.52 -7.69
CA ALA A 317 -6.83 -6.46 -8.66
C ALA A 317 -7.26 -6.16 -10.10
N HIS A 318 -8.45 -5.57 -10.30
CA HIS A 318 -8.88 -5.06 -11.60
C HIS A 318 -8.20 -3.73 -11.93
N GLU A 319 -8.20 -2.78 -10.99
CA GLU A 319 -7.63 -1.43 -11.14
C GLU A 319 -6.14 -1.47 -11.53
N ILE A 320 -5.34 -2.32 -10.90
CA ILE A 320 -3.90 -2.41 -11.20
C ILE A 320 -3.58 -3.01 -12.58
N LYS A 321 -4.58 -3.52 -13.29
CA LYS A 321 -4.44 -3.96 -14.69
C LYS A 321 -4.81 -2.87 -15.69
N THR A 322 -5.30 -1.71 -15.25
CA THR A 322 -5.54 -0.58 -16.15
C THR A 322 -4.29 0.29 -16.26
N PRO A 323 -4.13 1.06 -17.35
CA PRO A 323 -3.00 1.99 -17.49
C PRO A 323 -2.86 2.98 -16.33
N GLU A 324 -3.98 3.46 -15.79
CA GLU A 324 -4.05 4.47 -14.73
C GLU A 324 -3.68 3.88 -13.35
N GLY A 325 -4.20 2.69 -13.04
CA GLY A 325 -4.00 2.04 -11.74
C GLY A 325 -2.77 1.15 -11.67
N GLY A 326 -2.24 0.72 -12.80
CA GLY A 326 -1.17 -0.27 -12.87
C GLY A 326 0.25 0.28 -12.76
N PHE A 327 0.41 1.60 -12.64
CA PHE A 327 1.72 2.27 -12.50
C PHE A 327 2.77 1.67 -13.44
N ARG A 328 2.40 1.52 -14.73
CA ARG A 328 3.24 0.98 -15.83
C ARG A 328 3.50 -0.53 -15.82
N LEU A 329 3.07 -1.24 -14.78
CA LEU A 329 3.13 -2.70 -14.69
C LEU A 329 1.81 -3.38 -15.12
N HIS A 330 0.84 -2.61 -15.62
CA HIS A 330 -0.47 -3.13 -16.05
C HIS A 330 -0.37 -4.23 -17.12
N HIS A 331 0.58 -4.13 -18.06
CA HIS A 331 0.82 -5.20 -19.04
C HIS A 331 1.31 -6.48 -18.35
N THR A 332 2.36 -6.40 -17.51
CA THR A 332 2.87 -7.53 -16.72
C THR A 332 1.78 -8.18 -15.86
N LEU A 333 0.96 -7.37 -15.19
CA LEU A 333 -0.15 -7.84 -14.36
C LEU A 333 -1.27 -8.47 -15.19
N THR A 334 -1.54 -7.94 -16.38
CA THR A 334 -2.51 -8.52 -17.32
C THR A 334 -2.04 -9.89 -17.81
N GLU A 335 -0.78 -10.02 -18.22
CA GLU A 335 -0.17 -11.30 -18.60
C GLU A 335 -0.19 -12.33 -17.46
N LYS A 336 -0.02 -11.85 -16.22
CA LYS A 336 -0.08 -12.68 -15.01
C LYS A 336 -1.48 -12.79 -14.39
N SER A 337 -2.55 -12.40 -15.11
CA SER A 337 -3.93 -12.38 -14.57
C SER A 337 -4.39 -13.72 -13.98
N TYR A 338 -3.95 -14.84 -14.56
CA TYR A 338 -4.29 -16.17 -14.04
C TYR A 338 -3.70 -16.44 -12.63
N PHE A 339 -2.57 -15.81 -12.31
CA PHE A 339 -1.88 -15.95 -11.04
C PHE A 339 -2.24 -14.86 -10.04
N LEU A 340 -2.90 -13.78 -10.49
CA LEU A 340 -3.33 -12.64 -9.69
C LEU A 340 -4.71 -12.88 -9.07
N ALA A 341 -4.82 -12.65 -7.76
CA ALA A 341 -6.08 -12.62 -7.04
C ALA A 341 -6.16 -11.41 -6.12
N GLY A 342 -7.37 -10.86 -5.95
CA GLY A 342 -7.66 -9.85 -4.95
C GLY A 342 -8.31 -10.49 -3.72
N ILE A 343 -7.69 -10.37 -2.55
CA ILE A 343 -8.25 -10.84 -1.28
C ILE A 343 -8.48 -9.63 -0.41
N LEU A 344 -9.74 -9.40 -0.04
CA LEU A 344 -10.12 -8.26 0.78
C LEU A 344 -9.53 -8.41 2.18
N ASN A 345 -8.86 -7.35 2.65
CA ASN A 345 -8.35 -7.30 4.01
C ASN A 345 -9.49 -7.44 5.04
N GLY A 346 -9.24 -8.23 6.08
CA GLY A 346 -10.10 -8.27 7.26
C GLY A 346 -9.84 -7.09 8.20
N ILE A 347 -10.74 -6.90 9.16
CA ILE A 347 -10.56 -6.01 10.31
C ILE A 347 -10.59 -6.83 11.60
N ASP A 348 -9.93 -6.33 12.64
CA ASP A 348 -9.96 -6.96 13.95
C ASP A 348 -11.37 -6.88 14.56
N GLY A 349 -11.84 -7.98 15.16
CA GLY A 349 -13.18 -8.07 15.76
C GLY A 349 -13.41 -7.16 16.97
N THR A 350 -12.35 -6.53 17.50
CA THR A 350 -12.42 -5.47 18.53
C THR A 350 -13.04 -4.18 17.99
N TRP A 351 -12.99 -3.93 16.67
CA TRP A 351 -13.69 -2.84 16.01
C TRP A 351 -15.19 -3.14 15.91
N ASN A 352 -15.86 -3.08 17.07
CA ASN A 352 -17.22 -3.56 17.23
C ASN A 352 -18.05 -2.59 18.11
N PRO A 353 -19.00 -1.83 17.52
CA PRO A 353 -19.84 -0.88 18.24
C PRO A 353 -20.70 -1.49 19.36
N ARG A 354 -20.83 -2.82 19.43
CA ARG A 354 -21.55 -3.51 20.52
C ARG A 354 -20.76 -3.53 21.82
N ILE A 355 -19.43 -3.51 21.74
CA ILE A 355 -18.55 -3.71 22.90
C ILE A 355 -17.53 -2.58 23.09
N ASP A 356 -17.33 -1.75 22.07
CA ASP A 356 -16.39 -0.65 22.09
C ASP A 356 -16.68 0.32 23.26
N ALA A 357 -15.69 0.50 24.13
CA ALA A 357 -15.76 1.36 25.29
C ALA A 357 -15.37 2.82 24.97
N ALA A 358 -14.82 3.08 23.78
CA ALA A 358 -14.41 4.41 23.37
C ALA A 358 -15.59 5.26 22.85
N ILE A 359 -16.64 4.62 22.34
CA ILE A 359 -17.82 5.31 21.83
C ILE A 359 -18.80 5.70 22.94
N ALA A 360 -19.46 6.84 22.78
CA ALA A 360 -20.36 7.42 23.80
C ALA A 360 -21.52 6.48 24.18
N GLN A 361 -22.06 5.75 23.20
CA GLN A 361 -23.10 4.75 23.44
C GLN A 361 -22.95 3.59 22.45
N LYS A 362 -22.94 2.38 22.99
CA LYS A 362 -22.90 1.14 22.21
C LYS A 362 -24.17 0.99 21.38
N PHE A 363 -24.02 0.48 20.17
CA PHE A 363 -25.13 0.29 19.23
C PHE A 363 -24.90 -0.91 18.32
N ASP A 364 -25.94 -1.28 17.59
CA ASP A 364 -25.86 -2.37 16.63
C ASP A 364 -26.91 -2.27 15.52
N PRO A 365 -26.86 -3.11 14.46
CA PRO A 365 -27.79 -3.01 13.34
C PRO A 365 -29.28 -3.09 13.70
N SER A 366 -29.64 -3.68 14.83
CA SER A 366 -31.02 -3.75 15.34
C SER A 366 -31.43 -2.51 16.15
N ASN A 367 -30.47 -1.77 16.71
CA ASN A 367 -30.71 -0.53 17.44
C ASN A 367 -29.61 0.51 17.15
N MET A 368 -29.93 1.44 16.26
CA MET A 368 -29.03 2.51 15.82
C MET A 368 -29.12 3.78 16.69
N SER A 369 -29.91 3.80 17.77
CA SER A 369 -30.06 5.01 18.61
C SER A 369 -28.73 5.48 19.21
N GLY A 370 -27.84 4.54 19.54
CA GLY A 370 -26.51 4.87 20.06
C GLY A 370 -25.63 5.59 19.03
N LYS A 371 -25.85 5.38 17.71
CA LYS A 371 -25.15 6.14 16.67
C LYS A 371 -25.49 7.63 16.73
N ALA A 372 -26.73 8.00 17.03
CA ALA A 372 -27.13 9.40 17.20
C ALA A 372 -26.45 10.04 18.43
N ALA A 373 -26.35 9.30 19.54
CA ALA A 373 -25.62 9.76 20.72
C ALA A 373 -24.11 9.92 20.44
N CYS A 374 -23.50 8.98 19.71
CA CYS A 374 -22.10 9.08 19.27
C CYS A 374 -21.89 10.28 18.35
N LYS A 375 -22.79 10.54 17.41
CA LYS A 375 -22.73 11.72 16.53
C LYS A 375 -22.77 13.01 17.35
N ALA A 376 -23.71 13.15 18.29
CA ALA A 376 -23.80 14.34 19.14
C ALA A 376 -22.55 14.52 20.01
N ALA A 377 -21.99 13.43 20.54
CA ALA A 377 -20.73 13.46 21.30
C ALA A 377 -19.55 13.91 20.43
N LEU A 378 -19.45 13.42 19.19
CA LEU A 378 -18.43 13.80 18.22
C LEU A 378 -18.55 15.27 17.81
N GLN A 379 -19.76 15.74 17.47
CA GLN A 379 -19.99 17.15 17.14
C GLN A 379 -19.53 18.05 18.30
N LYS A 380 -19.91 17.69 19.53
CA LYS A 380 -19.50 18.42 20.73
C LYS A 380 -17.99 18.43 20.93
N SER A 381 -17.31 17.29 20.78
CA SER A 381 -15.87 17.19 21.03
C SER A 381 -15.05 17.96 19.99
N LEU A 382 -15.51 17.99 18.74
CA LEU A 382 -14.86 18.69 17.63
C LEU A 382 -15.26 20.16 17.50
N GLY A 383 -16.17 20.67 18.35
CA GLY A 383 -16.66 22.04 18.27
C GLY A 383 -17.54 22.32 17.04
N LEU A 384 -18.15 21.28 16.49
CA LEU A 384 -19.16 21.39 15.44
C LEU A 384 -20.52 21.76 16.05
N ASP A 385 -21.39 22.35 15.24
CA ASP A 385 -22.77 22.65 15.62
C ASP A 385 -23.52 21.36 15.95
N LEU A 386 -24.25 21.39 17.07
CA LEU A 386 -25.05 20.25 17.51
C LEU A 386 -26.34 20.18 16.69
N ASP A 387 -26.26 19.51 15.54
CA ASP A 387 -27.40 19.31 14.63
C ASP A 387 -27.65 17.80 14.38
N PRO A 388 -28.74 17.23 14.94
CA PRO A 388 -29.14 15.84 14.70
C PRO A 388 -29.44 15.52 13.24
N GLU A 389 -29.87 16.50 12.45
CA GLU A 389 -30.24 16.34 11.03
C GLU A 389 -29.06 16.54 10.08
N ALA A 390 -27.93 17.07 10.56
CA ALA A 390 -26.75 17.29 9.73
C ALA A 390 -26.12 15.98 9.22
N CYS A 391 -25.68 15.94 7.97
CA CYS A 391 -24.87 14.84 7.48
C CYS A 391 -23.41 15.07 7.90
N VAL A 392 -22.85 14.19 8.73
CA VAL A 392 -21.44 14.27 9.11
C VAL A 392 -20.63 13.37 8.18
N CYS A 393 -19.82 13.98 7.33
CA CYS A 393 -18.87 13.31 6.45
C CYS A 393 -17.49 13.35 7.08
N SER A 394 -16.74 12.24 7.02
CA SER A 394 -15.39 12.16 7.58
C SER A 394 -14.37 11.69 6.53
N PHE A 395 -13.27 12.41 6.40
CA PHE A 395 -12.05 11.96 5.73
C PHE A 395 -10.99 11.65 6.79
N VAL A 396 -10.44 10.44 6.76
CA VAL A 396 -9.33 10.02 7.63
C VAL A 396 -8.28 9.33 6.77
N GLY A 397 -7.07 9.88 6.70
CA GLY A 397 -6.00 9.26 5.92
C GLY A 397 -4.76 10.13 5.74
N ARG A 398 -3.82 9.66 4.92
CA ARG A 398 -2.67 10.48 4.49
C ARG A 398 -3.17 11.64 3.63
N LEU A 399 -2.64 12.83 3.86
CA LEU A 399 -2.97 14.02 3.09
C LEU A 399 -2.09 14.07 1.83
N THR A 400 -2.52 13.37 0.79
CA THR A 400 -1.85 13.31 -0.51
C THR A 400 -2.88 13.34 -1.63
N ALA A 401 -2.47 13.74 -2.85
CA ALA A 401 -3.35 13.70 -4.02
C ALA A 401 -3.88 12.28 -4.32
N GLN A 402 -3.09 11.24 -4.02
CA GLN A 402 -3.53 9.84 -4.14
C GLN A 402 -4.79 9.52 -3.30
N LYS A 403 -5.04 10.28 -2.23
CA LYS A 403 -6.22 10.12 -1.38
C LYS A 403 -7.39 11.04 -1.77
N GLY A 404 -7.27 11.80 -2.86
CA GLY A 404 -8.31 12.68 -3.37
C GLY A 404 -8.57 13.91 -2.50
N VAL A 405 -7.56 14.34 -1.72
CA VAL A 405 -7.69 15.49 -0.81
C VAL A 405 -7.80 16.80 -1.61
N ASP A 406 -7.14 16.86 -2.76
CA ASP A 406 -7.29 17.89 -3.78
C ASP A 406 -8.73 18.00 -4.28
N LEU A 407 -9.40 16.87 -4.51
CA LEU A 407 -10.82 16.85 -4.89
C LEU A 407 -11.71 17.40 -3.77
N LEU A 408 -11.43 17.05 -2.51
CA LEU A 408 -12.16 17.59 -1.36
C LEU A 408 -12.03 19.12 -1.28
N GLY A 409 -10.82 19.65 -1.50
CA GLY A 409 -10.59 21.09 -1.58
C GLY A 409 -11.38 21.76 -2.71
N ALA A 410 -11.40 21.14 -3.89
CA ALA A 410 -12.11 21.66 -5.06
C ALA A 410 -13.63 21.74 -4.86
N ILE A 411 -14.22 20.79 -4.12
CA ILE A 411 -15.68 20.76 -3.88
C ILE A 411 -16.11 21.43 -2.57
N ALA A 412 -15.18 21.85 -1.70
CA ALA A 412 -15.51 22.32 -0.35
C ALA A 412 -16.52 23.47 -0.33
N ARG A 413 -16.33 24.49 -1.19
CA ARG A 413 -17.27 25.63 -1.30
C ARG A 413 -18.65 25.18 -1.76
N TRP A 414 -18.71 24.32 -2.78
CA TRP A 414 -19.98 23.77 -3.24
C TRP A 414 -20.69 22.98 -2.13
N LEU A 415 -19.94 22.15 -1.38
CA LEU A 415 -20.48 21.35 -0.29
C LEU A 415 -20.98 22.20 0.90
N MET A 416 -20.36 23.35 1.16
CA MET A 416 -20.64 24.18 2.34
C MET A 416 -21.59 25.33 2.06
N ASP A 417 -21.47 25.99 0.91
CA ASP A 417 -22.14 27.25 0.61
C ASP A 417 -23.39 27.09 -0.27
N ASP A 418 -23.52 25.99 -1.03
CA ASP A 418 -24.67 25.81 -1.92
C ASP A 418 -25.96 25.59 -1.10
N PRO A 419 -26.96 26.49 -1.20
CA PRO A 419 -28.21 26.36 -0.48
C PRO A 419 -29.16 25.35 -1.12
N LYS A 420 -28.85 24.83 -2.32
CA LYS A 420 -29.68 23.85 -3.03
C LYS A 420 -29.47 22.44 -2.46
N ASP A 421 -30.47 21.58 -2.69
CA ASP A 421 -30.39 20.13 -2.47
C ASP A 421 -30.04 19.66 -1.04
N GLY A 422 -30.17 20.53 -0.03
CA GLY A 422 -29.93 20.20 1.39
C GLY A 422 -28.46 20.15 1.80
N LEU A 423 -27.55 20.63 0.95
CA LEU A 423 -26.09 20.67 1.20
C LEU A 423 -25.70 21.61 2.35
N ASN A 424 -26.54 22.60 2.66
CA ASN A 424 -26.38 23.47 3.83
C ASN A 424 -26.45 22.74 5.20
N LYS A 425 -26.75 21.43 5.23
CA LYS A 425 -26.72 20.59 6.42
C LYS A 425 -25.55 19.61 6.46
N VAL A 426 -24.52 19.80 5.64
CA VAL A 426 -23.31 18.97 5.71
C VAL A 426 -22.33 19.55 6.73
N GLN A 427 -21.72 18.65 7.51
CA GLN A 427 -20.54 18.89 8.33
C GLN A 427 -19.40 17.99 7.85
N LEU A 428 -18.18 18.51 7.83
CA LEU A 428 -17.02 17.80 7.32
C LEU A 428 -15.92 17.71 8.37
N VAL A 429 -15.54 16.49 8.72
CA VAL A 429 -14.39 16.20 9.59
C VAL A 429 -13.27 15.69 8.71
N MET A 430 -12.11 16.34 8.72
CA MET A 430 -10.96 15.91 7.95
C MET A 430 -9.76 15.76 8.86
N MET A 431 -9.14 14.58 8.85
CA MET A 431 -7.98 14.27 9.67
C MET A 431 -6.90 13.57 8.86
N GLY A 432 -5.66 13.99 9.06
CA GLY A 432 -4.52 13.35 8.43
C GLY A 432 -3.20 14.07 8.61
N ASN A 433 -2.14 13.42 8.15
CA ASN A 433 -0.81 14.00 8.03
C ASN A 433 -0.31 13.82 6.59
N GLY A 434 0.50 14.74 6.07
CA GLY A 434 0.99 14.67 4.69
C GLY A 434 1.53 15.99 4.16
N GLU A 435 1.20 16.31 2.90
CA GLU A 435 1.80 17.44 2.20
C GLU A 435 1.38 18.79 2.82
N PRO A 436 2.30 19.78 2.97
CA PRO A 436 2.01 21.06 3.61
C PRO A 436 0.84 21.83 2.99
N GLN A 437 0.64 21.72 1.67
CA GLN A 437 -0.48 22.35 0.97
C GLN A 437 -1.85 21.89 1.47
N PHE A 438 -2.00 20.61 1.78
CA PHE A 438 -3.25 20.06 2.30
C PHE A 438 -3.46 20.38 3.78
N ARG A 439 -2.39 20.54 4.56
CA ARG A 439 -2.47 21.14 5.90
C ARG A 439 -3.09 22.53 5.85
N ASP A 440 -2.61 23.35 4.92
CA ASP A 440 -3.04 24.74 4.83
C ASP A 440 -4.49 24.82 4.32
N MET A 441 -4.88 23.92 3.41
CA MET A 441 -6.27 23.72 3.01
C MET A 441 -7.20 23.34 4.18
N LEU A 442 -6.80 22.39 5.04
CA LEU A 442 -7.58 22.00 6.23
C LEU A 442 -7.84 23.18 7.15
N ARG A 443 -6.78 23.95 7.45
CA ARG A 443 -6.85 25.13 8.32
C ARG A 443 -7.72 26.23 7.74
N TRP A 444 -7.61 26.46 6.43
CA TRP A 444 -8.46 27.40 5.72
C TRP A 444 -9.93 26.98 5.82
N ALA A 445 -10.27 25.73 5.51
CA ALA A 445 -11.64 25.25 5.51
C ALA A 445 -12.29 25.32 6.91
N GLU A 446 -11.56 24.97 7.97
CA GLU A 446 -12.04 25.11 9.35
C GLU A 446 -12.27 26.57 9.76
N THR A 447 -11.43 27.49 9.27
CA THR A 447 -11.57 28.93 9.54
C THR A 447 -12.78 29.51 8.81
N GLU A 448 -12.96 29.16 7.54
CA GLU A 448 -14.04 29.67 6.69
C GLU A 448 -15.42 29.19 7.17
N TRP A 449 -15.53 27.90 7.52
CA TRP A 449 -16.79 27.25 7.91
C TRP A 449 -16.78 26.76 9.34
N LYS A 450 -16.38 27.63 10.26
CA LYS A 450 -16.32 27.32 11.70
C LYS A 450 -17.66 26.79 12.22
N GLY A 451 -17.62 25.69 12.96
CA GLY A 451 -18.82 24.98 13.45
C GLY A 451 -19.38 23.95 12.47
N ARG A 452 -18.95 23.96 11.20
CA ARG A 452 -19.36 22.96 10.19
C ARG A 452 -18.19 22.13 9.66
N VAL A 453 -16.97 22.68 9.67
CA VAL A 453 -15.76 21.97 9.27
C VAL A 453 -14.79 21.88 10.45
N CYS A 454 -14.20 20.70 10.64
CA CYS A 454 -13.08 20.48 11.56
C CYS A 454 -11.91 19.88 10.80
N GLY A 455 -10.75 20.52 10.87
CA GLY A 455 -9.52 20.12 10.17
C GLY A 455 -8.42 19.75 11.16
N PHE A 456 -8.10 18.47 11.31
CA PHE A 456 -7.05 18.00 12.21
C PHE A 456 -5.80 17.59 11.45
N TYR A 457 -4.73 18.38 11.54
CA TYR A 457 -3.43 18.01 10.98
C TYR A 457 -2.63 17.17 11.99
N GLY A 458 -2.50 15.89 11.70
CA GLY A 458 -1.92 14.86 12.55
C GLY A 458 -2.87 13.69 12.75
N PHE A 459 -2.55 12.83 13.70
CA PHE A 459 -3.43 11.76 14.17
C PHE A 459 -3.71 11.97 15.66
N SER A 460 -4.99 11.92 16.03
CA SER A 460 -5.42 12.05 17.43
C SER A 460 -6.22 10.81 17.80
N PRO A 461 -5.79 10.03 18.81
CA PRO A 461 -6.58 8.90 19.32
C PRO A 461 -7.99 9.29 19.78
N HIS A 462 -8.22 10.58 20.09
CA HIS A 462 -9.53 11.10 20.47
C HIS A 462 -10.45 11.39 19.27
N VAL A 463 -9.88 11.59 18.08
CA VAL A 463 -10.62 11.82 16.83
C VAL A 463 -10.75 10.50 16.03
N GLU A 464 -9.79 9.59 16.19
CA GLU A 464 -9.79 8.25 15.59
C GLU A 464 -10.73 7.25 16.26
N ARG A 465 -11.01 7.43 17.56
CA ARG A 465 -11.91 6.58 18.35
C ARG A 465 -13.22 7.30 18.60
#